data_AF-A0A4S3IY54-F1
#
_entry.id   AF-A0A4S3IY54-F1
#
_cell.length_a   1.000
_cell.length_b   1.000
_cell.length_c   1.000
_cell.angle_alpha   90.00
_cell.angle_beta   90.00
_cell.angle_gamma   90.00
#
_symmetry.space_group_name_H-M   'P 1'
#
loop_
_entity.id
_entity.type
_entity.pdbx_description
1 polymer ?
#
loop_
_entity_poly.entity_id
_entity_poly.type
_entity_poly.pdbx_seq_one_letter_code
_entity_poly.pdbx_strand_id
1 'polypeptide(L)'
;MNVGAAKGKILTNLIAKLRPQVMIELGGYVGDSAILFGDSVPRAGGERYYSLEMNPEFAAIVNTLIDLAGLRDFVRILVGRSETSLHKLYTSG
;
A
#
# COMPACT_ATOMS: atom_id res chain seq x y z
N MET A 1 -8.75 -12.34 -1.32
CA MET A 1 -7.79 -12.71 -2.39
C MET A 1 -6.46 -12.10 -1.97
N ASN A 2 -5.39 -12.88 -1.83
CA ASN A 2 -4.12 -12.38 -1.32
C ASN A 2 -3.01 -12.57 -2.36
N VAL A 3 -1.98 -11.74 -2.29
CA VAL A 3 -0.81 -11.83 -3.18
C VAL A 3 -0.07 -13.13 -2.91
N GLY A 4 0.15 -13.46 -1.63
CA GLY A 4 0.86 -14.65 -1.20
C GLY A 4 2.34 -14.64 -1.59
N ALA A 5 3.11 -15.58 -1.02
CA ALA A 5 4.58 -15.54 -1.08
C ALA A 5 5.16 -15.53 -2.51
N ALA A 6 4.61 -16.34 -3.42
CA ALA A 6 5.14 -16.47 -4.78
C ALA A 6 5.03 -15.17 -5.58
N LYS A 7 3.85 -14.54 -5.60
CA LYS A 7 3.64 -13.26 -6.31
C LYS A 7 4.28 -12.10 -5.55
N GLY A 8 4.31 -12.18 -4.21
CA GLY A 8 4.95 -11.20 -3.35
C GLY A 8 6.44 -11.07 -3.65
N LYS A 9 7.14 -12.19 -3.84
CA LYS A 9 8.56 -12.18 -4.21
C LYS A 9 8.83 -11.51 -5.55
N ILE A 10 7.95 -11.69 -6.54
CA ILE A 10 8.08 -11.04 -7.85
C ILE A 10 7.95 -9.52 -7.70
N LEU A 11 6.94 -9.06 -6.97
CA LEU A 11 6.68 -7.63 -6.78
C LEU A 11 7.75 -6.94 -5.93
N THR A 12 8.21 -7.57 -4.84
CA THR A 12 9.29 -7.03 -4.00
C THR A 12 10.62 -6.96 -4.75
N ASN A 13 10.94 -7.94 -5.60
CA ASN A 13 12.09 -7.85 -6.51
C ASN A 13 11.97 -6.67 -7.48
N LEU A 14 10.77 -6.40 -8.02
CA LEU A 14 10.54 -5.25 -8.88
C LEU A 14 10.67 -3.93 -8.13
N ILE A 15 10.19 -3.83 -6.89
CA ILE A 15 10.36 -2.65 -6.03
C ILE A 15 11.84 -2.38 -5.81
N ALA A 16 12.62 -3.39 -5.43
CA ALA A 16 14.07 -3.25 -5.22
C ALA A 16 14.81 -2.82 -6.49
N LYS A 17 14.41 -3.35 -7.66
CA LYS A 17 15.01 -3.03 -8.96
C LYS A 17 14.66 -1.63 -9.46
N LEU A 18 13.39 -1.24 -9.37
CA LEU A 18 12.86 -0.01 -9.96
C LEU A 18 12.96 1.19 -9.01
N ARG A 19 13.08 0.96 -7.70
CA ARG A 19 13.24 1.98 -6.66
C ARG A 19 12.20 3.11 -6.76
N PRO A 20 10.89 2.78 -6.77
CA PRO A 20 9.86 3.79 -6.92
C PRO A 20 9.88 4.77 -5.74
N GLN A 21 9.74 6.07 -6.03
CA GLN A 21 9.63 7.11 -5.00
C GLN A 21 8.25 7.12 -4.35
N VAL A 22 7.21 6.84 -5.15
CA VAL A 22 5.82 6.77 -4.70
C VAL A 22 5.20 5.49 -5.26
N MET A 23 4.47 4.75 -4.43
CA MET A 23 3.73 3.56 -4.84
C MET A 23 2.26 3.69 -4.43
N ILE A 24 1.35 3.27 -5.32
CA ILE A 24 -0.09 3.25 -5.09
C ILE A 24 -0.60 1.82 -5.32
N GLU A 25 -1.32 1.30 -4.32
CA GLU A 25 -2.05 0.04 -4.38
C GLU A 25 -3.55 0.31 -4.52
N LEU A 26 -4.21 -0.45 -5.41
CA LEU A 26 -5.66 -0.40 -5.61
C LEU A 26 -6.29 -1.69 -5.08
N GLY A 27 -6.98 -1.58 -3.94
CA GLY A 27 -7.58 -2.70 -3.23
C GLY A 27 -6.63 -3.29 -2.18
N GLY A 28 -6.78 -2.84 -0.93
CA GLY A 28 -5.97 -3.32 0.20
C GLY A 28 -6.50 -4.61 0.83
N TYR A 29 -7.82 -4.87 0.71
CA TYR A 29 -8.49 -6.00 1.36
C TYR A 29 -8.08 -6.14 2.83
N VAL A 30 -7.46 -7.25 3.24
CA VAL A 30 -6.99 -7.47 4.62
C VAL A 30 -5.51 -7.08 4.85
N GLY A 31 -4.88 -6.38 3.92
CA GLY A 31 -3.62 -5.69 4.15
C GLY A 31 -2.33 -6.49 3.98
N ASP A 32 -2.40 -7.77 3.56
CA ASP A 32 -1.21 -8.62 3.32
C ASP A 32 -0.18 -7.95 2.40
N SER A 33 -0.65 -7.42 1.28
CA SER A 33 0.18 -6.71 0.29
C SER A 33 0.60 -5.32 0.76
N ALA A 34 -0.28 -4.59 1.44
CA ALA A 34 0.03 -3.29 2.03
C ALA A 34 1.21 -3.38 3.02
N ILE A 35 1.27 -4.43 3.84
CA ILE A 35 2.38 -4.68 4.77
C ILE A 35 3.64 -5.06 3.99
N LEU A 36 3.55 -6.05 3.09
CA LEU A 36 4.71 -6.55 2.35
C LEU A 36 5.38 -5.45 1.51
N PHE A 37 4.59 -4.67 0.78
CA PHE A 37 5.10 -3.59 -0.07
C PHE A 37 5.45 -2.35 0.76
N GLY A 38 4.69 -2.08 1.82
CA GLY A 38 4.97 -1.00 2.77
C GLY A 38 6.33 -1.15 3.47
N ASP A 39 6.80 -2.36 3.74
CA ASP A 39 8.16 -2.61 4.23
C ASP A 39 9.22 -2.55 3.10
N SER A 40 8.85 -2.91 1.87
CA SER A 40 9.80 -3.02 0.75
C SER A 40 10.14 -1.68 0.10
N VAL A 41 9.16 -0.78 -0.07
CA VAL A 41 9.36 0.53 -0.72
C VAL A 41 10.37 1.42 0.02
N PRO A 42 10.32 1.61 1.36
CA PRO A 42 11.28 2.48 2.04
C PRO A 42 12.70 1.90 2.01
N ARG A 43 12.86 0.58 2.06
CA ARG A 43 14.17 -0.09 1.89
C ARG A 43 14.77 0.14 0.50
N ALA A 44 13.94 0.34 -0.52
CA ALA A 44 14.37 0.71 -1.87
C ALA A 44 14.65 2.22 -2.03
N GLY A 45 14.48 3.01 -0.97
CA GLY A 45 14.62 4.47 -0.96
C GLY A 45 13.39 5.20 -1.49
N GLY A 46 12.20 4.61 -1.39
CA GLY A 46 10.94 5.28 -1.68
C GLY A 46 10.43 6.10 -0.50
N GLU A 47 9.59 7.09 -0.79
CA GLU A 47 9.17 8.11 0.18
C GLU A 47 7.71 7.99 0.59
N ARG A 48 6.83 7.41 -0.26
CA ARG A 48 5.40 7.33 0.02
C ARG A 48 4.76 6.04 -0.48
N TYR A 49 3.86 5.48 0.32
CA TYR A 49 3.01 4.36 -0.07
C TYR A 49 1.53 4.64 0.27
N TYR A 50 0.67 4.54 -0.73
CA TYR A 50 -0.79 4.67 -0.57
C TYR A 50 -1.48 3.36 -0.91
N SER A 51 -2.43 2.93 -0.08
CA SER A 51 -3.35 1.85 -0.43
C SER A 51 -4.79 2.37 -0.41
N LEU A 52 -5.51 2.18 -1.51
CA LEU A 52 -6.86 2.65 -1.70
C LEU A 52 -7.81 1.47 -1.45
N GLU A 53 -8.66 1.58 -0.43
CA GLU A 53 -9.61 0.54 -0.06
C GLU A 53 -11.03 1.12 0.02
N MET A 54 -11.96 0.50 -0.70
CA MET A 54 -13.33 1.00 -0.79
C MET A 54 -14.15 0.64 0.44
N ASN A 55 -13.94 -0.55 1.01
CA ASN A 55 -14.70 -1.02 2.15
C ASN A 55 -14.10 -0.45 3.46
N PRO A 56 -14.85 0.35 4.24
CA PRO A 56 -14.35 0.93 5.48
C PRO A 56 -13.99 -0.11 6.56
N GLU A 57 -14.65 -1.28 6.58
CA GLU A 57 -14.34 -2.36 7.53
C GLU A 57 -12.97 -2.98 7.23
N PHE A 58 -12.69 -3.23 5.94
CA PHE A 58 -11.39 -3.69 5.50
C PHE A 58 -10.30 -2.64 5.74
N ALA A 59 -10.58 -1.37 5.46
CA ALA A 59 -9.64 -0.30 5.78
C ALA A 59 -9.33 -0.23 7.28
N ALA A 60 -10.30 -0.43 8.18
CA ALA A 60 -10.08 -0.47 9.62
C ALA A 60 -9.18 -1.66 10.03
N ILE A 61 -9.40 -2.83 9.43
CA ILE A 61 -8.56 -4.00 9.63
C ILE A 61 -7.13 -3.73 9.16
N VAL A 62 -6.95 -3.20 7.94
CA VAL A 62 -5.62 -2.88 7.40
C VAL A 62 -4.90 -1.87 8.28
N ASN A 63 -5.58 -0.79 8.71
CA ASN A 63 -4.99 0.21 9.61
C ASN A 63 -4.48 -0.41 10.92
N THR A 64 -5.22 -1.36 11.49
CA THR A 64 -4.79 -2.07 12.71
C THR A 64 -3.54 -2.91 12.44
N LEU A 65 -3.49 -3.63 11.30
CA LEU A 65 -2.38 -4.51 10.97
C LEU A 65 -1.11 -3.75 10.58
N ILE A 66 -1.22 -2.64 9.85
CA ILE A 66 -0.06 -1.79 9.52
C ILE A 66 0.50 -1.11 10.78
N ASP A 67 -0.35 -0.74 11.74
CA ASP A 67 0.09 -0.18 13.03
C ASP A 67 0.85 -1.24 13.83
N LEU A 68 0.29 -2.45 13.93
CA LEU A 68 0.97 -3.59 14.54
C LEU A 68 2.31 -3.92 13.87
N ALA A 69 2.40 -3.76 12.55
CA ALA A 69 3.63 -3.99 11.79
C ALA A 69 4.65 -2.82 11.90
N GLY A 70 4.32 -1.73 12.60
CA GLY A 70 5.19 -0.56 12.73
C GLY A 70 5.30 0.29 11.45
N LEU A 71 4.32 0.17 10.54
CA LEU A 71 4.31 0.83 9.23
C LEU A 71 3.39 2.06 9.17
N ARG A 72 2.76 2.45 10.28
CA ARG A 72 1.76 3.53 10.36
C ARG A 72 2.26 4.87 9.84
N ASP A 73 3.53 5.19 10.06
CA ASP A 73 4.10 6.47 9.63
C ASP A 73 4.45 6.52 8.13
N PHE A 74 4.38 5.38 7.43
CA PHE A 74 4.78 5.26 6.03
C PHE A 74 3.63 4.85 5.09
N VAL A 75 2.79 3.90 5.53
CA VAL A 75 1.67 3.37 4.74
C VAL A 75 0.40 4.17 5.05
N ARG A 76 -0.16 4.82 4.02
CA ARG A 76 -1.41 5.58 4.15
C ARG A 76 -2.58 4.88 3.48
N ILE A 77 -3.59 4.53 4.26
CA ILE A 77 -4.85 3.95 3.75
C ILE A 77 -5.83 5.06 3.39
N LEU A 78 -6.29 5.09 2.15
CA LEU A 78 -7.29 6.03 1.65
C LEU A 78 -8.62 5.30 1.46
N VAL A 79 -9.61 5.63 2.29
CA VAL A 79 -10.92 4.99 2.24
C VAL A 79 -11.80 5.62 1.18
N GLY A 80 -12.28 4.81 0.24
CA GLY A 80 -13.24 5.24 -0.78
C GLY A 80 -12.96 4.66 -2.16
N ARG A 81 -13.73 5.13 -3.14
CA ARG A 81 -13.62 4.70 -4.53
C ARG A 81 -12.27 5.11 -5.12
N SER A 82 -11.58 4.16 -5.75
CA SER A 82 -10.22 4.36 -6.24
C SER A 82 -10.10 5.49 -7.26
N GLU A 83 -11.07 5.62 -8.18
CA GLU A 83 -11.08 6.70 -9.17
C GLU A 83 -11.20 8.09 -8.54
N THR A 84 -11.99 8.22 -7.45
CA THR A 84 -12.14 9.48 -6.74
C THR A 84 -10.86 9.82 -5.96
N SER A 85 -10.29 8.84 -5.28
CA SER A 85 -9.05 9.01 -4.51
C SER A 85 -7.85 9.32 -5.41
N LEU A 86 -7.71 8.63 -6.55
CA LEU A 86 -6.69 8.90 -7.55
C LEU A 86 -6.85 10.30 -8.16
N HIS A 87 -8.07 10.69 -8.53
CA HIS A 87 -8.31 12.03 -9.07
C HIS A 87 -7.95 13.12 -8.05
N LYS A 88 -8.28 12.91 -6.77
CA LYS A 88 -7.86 13.82 -5.68
C LYS A 88 -6.35 13.89 -5.55
N LEU A 89 -5.65 12.76 -5.46
CA LEU A 89 -4.19 12.72 -5.39
C LEU A 89 -3.52 13.44 -6.56
N TYR A 90 -4.07 13.27 -7.78
CA TYR A 90 -3.56 13.94 -8.97
C TYR A 90 -3.78 15.46 -8.93
N THR A 91 -4.95 15.90 -8.47
CA THR A 91 -5.31 17.33 -8.47
C THR A 91 -4.78 18.08 -7.26
N SER A 92 -4.46 17.41 -6.14
CA SER A 92 -3.97 18.05 -4.92
C SER A 92 -2.45 18.14 -4.78
N GLY A 93 -1.68 17.40 -5.60
CA GLY A 93 -0.24 17.21 -5.39
C GLY A 93 0.08 16.39 -4.15
#